data_AF-A0A3C1F8H1-F1
#
_entry.id   AF-A0A3C1F8H1-F1
#
_cell.length_a   1.000
_cell.length_b   1.000
_cell.length_c   1.000
_cell.angle_alpha   90.00
_cell.angle_beta   90.00
_cell.angle_gamma   90.00
#
_symmetry.space_group_name_H-M   'P 1'
#
loop_
_entity.id
_entity.type
_entity.pdbx_description
1 polymer ?
#
loop_
_entity_poly.entity_id
_entity_poly.type
_entity_poly.pdbx_seq_one_letter_code
_entity_poly.pdbx_strand_id
1 'polypeptide(L)'
;MDTLFLSLSWKVVVQELLFCKRATITNNRFPNPAGRPTLGNDDTLIPVRVTRAGFTLIELLVVVLIIGILAAVAVPQYEKAVEKSRITEAITGLTAIGRAQEVYHLATGSYADDWSDLDVSIQAGKNFTFGGKRLSEGLYPGSVAEASRIPRYSRYTLLYMPEEQKIVCFAHATNQRQYCTAAGLEFTTNSY
;
A
#
# COMPACT_ATOMS: atom_id res chain seq x y z
N MET A 1 1.67 -13.29 -19.88
CA MET A 1 2.23 -14.62 -19.60
C MET A 1 2.84 -14.68 -18.18
N ASP A 2 2.33 -13.88 -17.23
CA ASP A 2 3.20 -13.37 -16.14
C ASP A 2 2.66 -13.53 -14.70
N THR A 3 1.51 -14.18 -14.52
CA THR A 3 0.97 -14.46 -13.17
C THR A 3 1.34 -15.86 -12.66
N LEU A 4 1.64 -16.80 -13.56
CA LEU A 4 2.01 -18.17 -13.20
C LEU A 4 3.47 -18.29 -12.73
N PHE A 5 4.40 -17.50 -13.28
CA PHE A 5 5.80 -17.48 -12.84
C PHE A 5 5.97 -16.89 -11.42
N LEU A 6 5.17 -15.89 -11.05
CA LEU A 6 5.17 -15.30 -9.70
C LEU A 6 4.51 -16.23 -8.66
N SER A 7 3.46 -16.96 -9.06
CA SER A 7 2.79 -17.95 -8.20
C SER A 7 3.69 -19.16 -7.87
N LEU A 8 4.48 -19.64 -8.84
CA LEU A 8 5.43 -20.73 -8.57
C LEU A 8 6.64 -20.28 -7.76
N SER A 9 7.16 -19.07 -7.96
CA SER A 9 8.30 -18.56 -7.18
C SER A 9 7.95 -18.29 -5.71
N TRP A 10 6.77 -17.73 -5.44
CA TRP A 10 6.27 -17.54 -4.08
C TRP A 10 6.00 -18.86 -3.35
N LYS A 11 5.51 -19.89 -4.05
CA LYS A 11 5.31 -21.22 -3.48
C LYS A 11 6.62 -21.92 -3.10
N VAL A 12 7.68 -21.78 -3.89
CA VAL A 12 8.98 -22.41 -3.59
C VAL A 12 9.66 -21.72 -2.38
N VAL A 13 9.59 -20.39 -2.28
CA VAL A 13 10.24 -19.65 -1.18
C VAL A 13 9.48 -19.75 0.15
N VAL A 14 8.14 -19.81 0.11
CA VAL A 14 7.33 -19.94 1.35
C VAL A 14 7.29 -21.37 1.89
N GLN A 15 7.47 -22.38 1.04
CA GLN A 15 7.53 -23.79 1.48
C GLN A 15 8.75 -24.07 2.37
N GLU A 16 9.89 -23.40 2.13
CA GLU A 16 11.10 -23.52 2.97
C GLU A 16 10.97 -22.79 4.32
N LEU A 17 10.24 -21.66 4.37
CA LEU A 17 10.02 -20.91 5.62
C LEU A 17 8.97 -21.57 6.54
N LEU A 18 8.05 -22.38 6.00
CA LEU A 18 7.05 -23.09 6.81
C LEU A 18 7.59 -24.37 7.49
N PHE A 19 8.75 -24.89 7.08
CA PHE A 19 9.39 -26.03 7.75
C PHE A 19 10.14 -25.65 9.04
N CYS A 20 10.30 -24.35 9.32
CA CYS A 20 10.82 -23.86 10.61
C CYS A 20 9.69 -23.66 11.64
N LYS A 21 8.79 -24.64 11.81
CA LYS A 21 7.87 -24.71 12.96
C LYS A 21 8.05 -25.97 13.82
N ARG A 22 9.28 -26.51 13.85
CA ARG A 22 9.66 -27.53 14.83
C ARG A 22 11.12 -27.42 15.31
N ALA A 23 11.59 -26.20 15.57
CA ALA A 23 12.63 -26.03 16.58
C ALA A 23 11.92 -25.87 17.93
N THR A 24 11.58 -27.00 18.55
CA THR A 24 11.20 -27.02 19.97
C THR A 24 12.44 -26.57 20.74
N ILE A 25 12.49 -25.28 21.08
CA ILE A 25 13.38 -24.79 22.14
C ILE A 25 12.92 -25.50 23.41
N THR A 26 13.54 -26.62 23.75
CA THR A 26 13.46 -27.15 25.11
C THR A 26 14.29 -26.23 25.97
N ASN A 27 13.65 -25.18 26.50
CA ASN A 27 14.21 -24.26 27.47
C ASN A 27 14.30 -24.94 28.85
N ASN A 28 14.89 -26.13 28.89
CA ASN A 28 15.00 -26.99 30.06
C ASN A 28 16.48 -27.15 30.42
N ARG A 29 17.15 -26.03 30.66
CA ARG A 29 18.37 -26.03 31.48
C ARG A 29 18.50 -24.74 32.29
N PHE A 30 17.45 -24.42 33.03
CA PHE A 30 17.62 -23.72 34.29
C PHE A 30 17.81 -24.77 35.38
N PRO A 31 19.04 -25.00 35.90
CA PRO A 31 19.20 -25.79 37.10
C PRO A 31 18.57 -25.03 38.27
N ASN A 32 17.75 -25.74 39.06
CA ASN A 32 17.14 -25.23 40.28
C ASN A 32 18.19 -24.57 41.20
N PRO A 33 17.90 -23.42 41.85
CA PRO A 33 18.82 -22.76 42.79
C PRO A 33 18.91 -23.43 44.17
N ALA A 34 18.59 -24.72 44.30
CA ALA A 34 18.53 -25.43 45.59
C ALA A 34 19.47 -26.64 45.70
N GLY A 35 20.55 -26.69 44.90
CA GLY A 35 21.69 -27.57 45.16
C GLY A 35 22.81 -26.78 45.81
N ARG A 36 22.72 -26.53 47.13
CA ARG A 36 23.84 -25.96 47.90
C ARG A 36 25.04 -26.91 47.79
N PRO A 37 26.20 -26.50 47.25
CA PRO A 37 27.44 -27.22 47.46
C PRO A 37 27.80 -27.10 48.94
N THR A 38 28.02 -28.23 49.59
CA THR A 38 28.60 -28.30 50.93
C THR A 38 29.98 -27.66 50.94
N LEU A 39 30.26 -26.89 51.99
CA LEU A 39 31.58 -26.33 52.32
C LEU A 39 32.64 -27.44 52.35
N GLY A 40 33.33 -27.62 51.23
CA GLY A 40 34.64 -28.24 51.12
C GLY A 40 35.58 -27.20 50.51
N ASN A 41 36.79 -27.08 51.07
CA ASN A 41 37.86 -26.25 50.54
C ASN A 41 38.15 -26.63 49.09
N ASP A 42 37.64 -25.86 48.13
CA ASP A 42 37.88 -26.06 46.72
C ASP A 42 38.11 -24.69 46.05
N ASP A 43 39.39 -24.32 45.92
CA ASP A 43 39.89 -23.27 45.02
C ASP A 43 39.67 -23.63 43.52
N THR A 44 38.75 -24.54 43.22
CA THR A 44 38.38 -24.93 41.86
C THR A 44 37.20 -24.10 41.37
N LEU A 45 37.48 -22.83 41.05
CA LEU A 45 36.61 -22.03 40.20
C LEU A 45 36.52 -22.71 38.83
N ILE A 46 35.52 -23.59 38.62
CA ILE A 46 35.21 -24.12 37.30
C ILE A 46 34.62 -22.97 36.49
N PRO A 47 35.30 -22.44 35.45
CA PRO A 47 34.71 -21.42 34.61
C PRO A 47 33.60 -22.09 33.79
N VAL A 48 32.34 -21.73 34.08
CA VAL A 48 31.23 -22.03 33.16
C VAL A 48 31.50 -21.25 31.88
N ARG A 49 32.17 -21.90 30.92
CA ARG A 49 32.49 -21.32 29.62
C ARG A 49 31.20 -21.20 28.83
N VAL A 50 30.56 -20.03 28.89
CA VAL A 50 29.49 -19.68 27.98
C VAL A 50 30.10 -19.65 26.57
N THR A 51 29.88 -20.71 25.80
CA THR A 51 30.34 -20.79 24.41
C THR A 51 29.61 -19.70 23.62
N ARG A 52 30.34 -18.63 23.27
CA ARG A 52 29.85 -17.64 22.33
C ARG A 52 29.75 -18.32 20.97
N ALA A 53 28.54 -18.66 20.54
CA ALA A 53 28.29 -19.08 19.17
C ALA A 53 28.66 -17.90 18.25
N GLY A 54 29.73 -18.08 17.46
CA GLY A 54 30.17 -17.08 16.50
C GLY A 54 29.32 -17.18 15.24
N PHE A 55 28.70 -16.08 14.83
CA PHE A 55 28.02 -15.96 13.54
C PHE A 55 29.08 -15.99 12.44
N THR A 56 28.92 -16.84 11.44
CA THR A 56 29.91 -16.89 10.35
C THR A 56 29.65 -15.74 9.37
N LEU A 57 30.71 -15.11 8.85
CA LEU A 57 30.57 -14.02 7.87
C LEU A 57 29.87 -14.50 6.57
N ILE A 58 30.07 -15.77 6.21
CA ILE A 58 29.45 -16.37 5.03
C ILE A 58 27.93 -16.56 5.21
N GLU A 59 27.48 -16.87 6.42
CA GLU A 59 26.06 -17.00 6.74
C GLU A 59 25.33 -15.66 6.61
N LEU A 60 25.95 -14.56 7.06
CA LEU A 60 25.39 -13.23 6.81
C LEU A 60 25.41 -12.85 5.33
N LEU A 61 26.46 -13.22 4.60
CA LEU A 61 26.61 -12.87 3.17
C LEU A 61 25.49 -13.48 2.32
N VAL A 62 25.18 -14.77 2.52
CA VAL A 62 24.11 -15.44 1.76
C VAL A 62 22.74 -14.87 2.13
N VAL A 63 22.51 -14.53 3.39
CA VAL A 63 21.23 -13.95 3.84
C VAL A 63 20.97 -12.59 3.20
N VAL A 64 21.96 -11.68 3.20
CA VAL A 64 21.77 -10.36 2.56
C VAL A 64 21.63 -10.47 1.05
N LEU A 65 22.27 -11.45 0.42
CA LEU A 65 22.12 -11.74 -1.00
C LEU A 65 20.68 -12.17 -1.34
N ILE A 66 20.10 -13.08 -0.56
CA ILE A 66 18.71 -13.53 -0.77
C ILE A 66 17.72 -12.38 -0.51
N ILE A 67 17.89 -11.62 0.58
CA ILE A 67 17.03 -10.46 0.88
C ILE A 67 17.11 -9.41 -0.23
N GLY A 68 18.30 -9.18 -0.81
CA GLY A 68 18.49 -8.25 -1.93
C GLY A 68 17.67 -8.64 -3.17
N ILE A 69 17.66 -9.93 -3.53
CA ILE A 69 16.88 -10.43 -4.66
C ILE A 69 15.37 -10.29 -4.41
N LEU A 70 14.91 -10.65 -3.20
CA LEU A 70 13.50 -10.52 -2.82
C LEU A 70 13.04 -9.05 -2.82
N ALA A 71 13.86 -8.14 -2.28
CA ALA A 71 13.54 -6.72 -2.23
C ALA A 71 13.40 -6.10 -3.63
N ALA A 72 14.26 -6.48 -4.58
CA ALA A 72 14.23 -5.95 -5.95
C ALA A 72 12.89 -6.20 -6.66
N VAL A 73 12.24 -7.35 -6.41
CA VAL A 73 10.94 -7.69 -7.01
C VAL A 73 9.78 -7.20 -6.15
N ALA A 74 9.91 -7.26 -4.82
CA ALA A 74 8.84 -6.92 -3.88
C ALA A 74 8.50 -5.43 -3.87
N VAL A 75 9.50 -4.54 -3.93
CA VAL A 75 9.29 -3.08 -3.84
C VAL A 75 8.35 -2.52 -4.92
N PRO A 76 8.58 -2.73 -6.24
CA PRO A 76 7.71 -2.17 -7.27
C PRO A 76 6.30 -2.76 -7.25
N GLN A 77 6.14 -4.01 -6.81
CA GLN A 77 4.82 -4.63 -6.66
C GLN A 77 4.06 -4.05 -5.47
N TYR A 78 4.73 -3.83 -4.34
CA TYR A 78 4.16 -3.22 -3.15
C TYR A 78 3.65 -1.80 -3.44
N GLU A 79 4.43 -0.97 -4.15
CA GLU A 79 4.01 0.39 -4.50
C GLU A 79 2.72 0.41 -5.34
N LYS A 80 2.59 -0.50 -6.31
CA LYS A 80 1.38 -0.63 -7.14
C LYS A 80 0.16 -1.04 -6.31
N ALA A 81 0.34 -1.96 -5.38
CA ALA A 81 -0.74 -2.41 -4.50
C ALA A 81 -1.23 -1.28 -3.57
N VAL A 82 -0.30 -0.51 -2.99
CA VAL A 82 -0.63 0.66 -2.15
C VAL A 82 -1.33 1.74 -2.97
N GLU A 83 -0.86 2.03 -4.18
CA GLU A 83 -1.49 3.04 -5.04
C GLU A 83 -2.91 2.63 -5.45
N LYS A 84 -3.14 1.34 -5.75
CA LYS A 84 -4.49 0.83 -6.03
C LYS A 84 -5.44 1.06 -4.84
N SER A 85 -4.98 0.79 -3.62
CA SER A 85 -5.78 1.04 -2.41
C SER A 85 -6.13 2.52 -2.25
N ARG A 86 -5.19 3.41 -2.55
CA ARG A 86 -5.42 4.86 -2.54
C ARG A 86 -6.46 5.28 -3.59
N ILE A 87 -6.36 4.74 -4.81
CA ILE A 87 -7.33 5.03 -5.87
C ILE A 87 -8.73 4.55 -5.46
N THR A 88 -8.87 3.40 -4.82
CA THR A 88 -10.16 2.94 -4.30
C THR A 88 -10.76 3.90 -3.28
N GLU A 89 -9.96 4.46 -2.37
CA GLU A 89 -10.39 5.52 -1.44
C GLU A 89 -10.94 6.74 -2.21
N ALA A 90 -10.21 7.21 -3.21
CA ALA A 90 -10.63 8.34 -4.04
C ALA A 90 -11.89 8.03 -4.86
N ILE A 91 -12.03 6.82 -5.40
CA ILE A 91 -13.24 6.37 -6.10
C ILE A 91 -14.45 6.44 -5.18
N THR A 92 -14.35 5.94 -3.95
CA THR A 92 -15.49 5.97 -3.01
C THR A 92 -15.92 7.40 -2.70
N GLY A 93 -14.96 8.32 -2.51
CA GLY A 93 -15.26 9.74 -2.33
C GLY A 93 -15.92 10.34 -3.58
N LEU A 94 -15.33 10.15 -4.75
CA LEU A 94 -15.87 10.68 -6.01
C LEU A 94 -17.27 10.15 -6.34
N THR A 95 -17.54 8.87 -6.08
CA THR A 95 -18.88 8.31 -6.29
C THR A 95 -19.91 8.95 -5.36
N ALA A 96 -19.56 9.25 -4.11
CA ALA A 96 -20.46 9.95 -3.20
C ALA A 96 -20.75 11.38 -3.68
N ILE A 97 -19.73 12.10 -4.17
CA ILE A 97 -19.89 13.45 -4.73
C ILE A 97 -20.70 13.42 -6.01
N GLY A 98 -20.41 12.49 -6.92
CA GLY A 98 -21.13 12.31 -8.18
C GLY A 98 -22.61 12.02 -7.97
N ARG A 99 -22.95 11.22 -6.94
CA ARG A 99 -24.35 10.99 -6.56
C ARG A 99 -25.02 12.25 -6.01
N ALA A 100 -24.33 13.00 -5.15
CA ALA A 100 -24.88 14.26 -4.63
C ALA A 100 -25.10 15.28 -5.76
N GLN A 101 -24.18 15.34 -6.72
CA GLN A 101 -24.30 16.16 -7.93
C GLN A 101 -25.51 15.76 -8.79
N GLU A 102 -25.74 14.46 -8.97
CA GLU A 102 -26.91 13.95 -9.69
C GLU A 102 -28.21 14.33 -8.98
N VAL A 103 -28.29 14.16 -7.67
CA VAL A 103 -29.47 14.56 -6.87
C VAL A 103 -29.75 16.05 -7.01
N TYR A 104 -28.70 16.88 -6.96
CA TYR A 104 -28.84 18.32 -7.14
C TYR A 104 -29.30 18.67 -8.57
N HIS A 105 -28.77 17.97 -9.59
CA HIS A 105 -29.18 18.15 -10.98
C HIS A 105 -30.65 17.80 -11.20
N LEU A 106 -31.14 16.74 -10.58
CA LEU A 106 -32.57 16.35 -10.64
C LEU A 106 -33.48 17.39 -9.97
N ALA A 107 -32.99 18.13 -8.97
CA ALA A 107 -33.76 19.15 -8.26
C ALA A 107 -33.75 20.52 -8.97
N THR A 108 -32.60 20.94 -9.51
CA THR A 108 -32.38 22.31 -9.99
C THR A 108 -32.24 22.40 -11.52
N GLY A 109 -31.98 21.28 -12.20
CA GLY A 109 -31.71 21.22 -13.64
C GLY A 109 -30.28 21.60 -14.03
N SER A 110 -29.42 21.94 -13.06
CA SER A 110 -27.99 22.22 -13.26
C SER A 110 -27.17 21.53 -12.17
N TYR A 111 -25.89 21.25 -12.44
CA TYR A 111 -24.97 20.75 -11.42
C TYR A 111 -24.55 21.86 -10.44
N ALA A 112 -24.15 21.47 -9.24
CA ALA A 112 -23.72 22.41 -8.21
C ALA A 112 -22.31 22.93 -8.49
N ASP A 113 -22.15 24.26 -8.45
CA ASP A 113 -20.87 24.94 -8.61
C ASP A 113 -20.08 25.04 -7.29
N ASP A 114 -20.77 24.87 -6.17
CA ASP A 114 -20.24 25.02 -4.82
C ASP A 114 -20.50 23.78 -3.98
N TRP A 115 -19.50 23.41 -3.18
CA TRP A 115 -19.58 22.29 -2.23
C TRP A 115 -20.67 22.47 -1.17
N SER A 116 -21.04 23.72 -0.86
CA SER A 116 -22.09 24.04 0.11
C SER A 116 -23.48 23.64 -0.35
N ASP A 117 -23.69 23.52 -1.65
CA ASP A 117 -24.99 23.22 -2.24
C ASP A 117 -25.24 21.69 -2.30
N LEU A 118 -24.19 20.91 -2.00
CA LEU A 118 -24.22 19.47 -1.96
C LEU A 118 -24.31 19.02 -0.50
N ASP A 119 -25.34 18.23 -0.19
CA ASP A 119 -25.45 17.55 1.11
C ASP A 119 -24.50 16.32 1.17
N VAL A 120 -23.20 16.58 1.07
CA VAL A 120 -22.16 15.55 1.12
C VAL A 120 -21.03 15.96 2.05
N SER A 121 -20.74 15.13 3.04
CA SER A 121 -19.58 15.32 3.92
C SER A 121 -18.51 14.29 3.56
N ILE A 122 -17.47 14.72 2.85
CA ILE A 122 -16.31 13.88 2.55
C ILE A 122 -15.12 14.43 3.31
N GLN A 123 -14.55 13.60 4.17
CA GLN A 123 -13.31 13.95 4.83
C GLN A 123 -12.17 13.91 3.80
N ALA A 124 -11.51 15.04 3.57
CA ALA A 124 -10.30 15.08 2.78
C ALA A 124 -9.25 14.16 3.45
N GLY A 125 -8.94 13.05 2.81
CA GLY A 125 -7.96 12.10 3.31
C GLY A 125 -6.54 12.66 3.21
N LYS A 126 -5.58 11.98 3.84
CA LYS A 126 -4.15 12.33 3.71
C LYS A 126 -3.63 12.15 2.27
N ASN A 127 -4.37 11.41 1.44
CA ASN A 127 -3.94 10.95 0.13
C ASN A 127 -4.53 11.77 -1.03
N PHE A 128 -5.73 12.34 -0.85
CA PHE A 128 -6.47 13.04 -1.89
C PHE A 128 -7.14 14.29 -1.37
N THR A 129 -7.16 15.31 -2.22
CA THR A 129 -8.06 16.44 -2.08
C THR A 129 -9.17 16.30 -3.09
N PHE A 130 -10.41 16.45 -2.65
CA PHE A 130 -11.57 16.49 -3.52
C PHE A 130 -11.84 17.94 -3.95
N GLY A 131 -12.05 18.14 -5.24
CA GLY A 131 -12.42 19.39 -5.89
C GLY A 131 -13.72 19.21 -6.69
N GLY A 132 -14.45 20.29 -6.90
CA GLY A 132 -15.69 20.30 -7.65
C GLY A 132 -16.07 21.75 -7.83
N LYS A 133 -15.98 22.26 -9.08
CA LYS A 133 -16.40 23.61 -9.51
C LYS A 133 -16.48 23.71 -11.05
N ARG A 134 -17.48 24.49 -11.51
CA ARG A 134 -17.79 25.02 -12.86
C ARG A 134 -17.32 24.19 -14.06
N LEU A 135 -18.30 23.62 -14.77
CA LEU A 135 -18.19 23.03 -16.11
C LEU A 135 -17.62 23.97 -17.20
N SER A 136 -17.20 25.20 -16.84
CA SER A 136 -16.58 26.18 -17.73
C SER A 136 -15.25 26.75 -17.24
N GLU A 137 -14.74 26.39 -16.04
CA GLU A 137 -13.46 26.89 -15.49
C GLU A 137 -12.65 25.81 -14.74
N GLY A 138 -13.07 24.55 -14.82
CA GLY A 138 -12.26 23.42 -14.36
C GLY A 138 -11.17 23.08 -15.38
N LEU A 139 -10.04 22.55 -14.89
CA LEU A 139 -8.94 22.01 -15.72
C LEU A 139 -9.39 20.86 -16.65
N TYR A 140 -10.63 20.37 -16.48
CA TYR A 140 -11.26 19.30 -17.25
C TYR A 140 -12.75 19.61 -17.51
N PRO A 141 -13.13 20.10 -18.71
CA PRO A 141 -14.52 20.38 -19.04
C PRO A 141 -15.35 19.09 -19.00
N GLY A 142 -16.62 19.21 -18.60
CA GLY A 142 -17.53 18.07 -18.49
C GLY A 142 -17.43 17.27 -17.19
N SER A 143 -16.43 17.51 -16.34
CA SER A 143 -16.36 16.87 -15.02
C SER A 143 -17.13 17.65 -13.95
N VAL A 144 -17.84 16.95 -13.06
CA VAL A 144 -18.58 17.57 -11.93
C VAL A 144 -17.91 17.34 -10.58
N ALA A 145 -16.91 16.46 -10.54
CA ALA A 145 -16.06 16.25 -9.37
C ALA A 145 -14.66 15.78 -9.78
N GLU A 146 -13.67 16.19 -9.00
CA GLU A 146 -12.25 15.89 -9.14
C GLU A 146 -11.70 15.32 -7.83
N ALA A 147 -10.82 14.32 -7.90
CA ALA A 147 -9.96 13.93 -6.80
C ALA A 147 -8.50 14.00 -7.24
N SER A 148 -7.78 15.01 -6.73
CA SER A 148 -6.36 15.18 -6.99
C SER A 148 -5.55 14.51 -5.88
N ARG A 149 -4.55 13.70 -6.26
CA ARG A 149 -3.61 13.10 -5.31
C ARG A 149 -2.80 14.17 -4.59
N ILE A 150 -2.45 13.98 -3.31
CA ILE A 150 -1.58 14.89 -2.54
C ILE A 150 -0.10 14.47 -2.70
N PRO A 151 0.83 15.40 -3.01
CA PRO A 151 0.59 16.82 -3.34
C PRO A 151 -0.13 16.95 -4.70
N ARG A 152 -1.00 17.97 -4.84
CA ARG A 152 -1.91 18.14 -5.99
C ARG A 152 -1.16 17.99 -7.31
N TYR A 153 -1.78 17.28 -8.26
CA TYR A 153 -1.26 17.06 -9.61
C TYR A 153 0.10 16.33 -9.68
N SER A 154 0.49 15.60 -8.62
CA SER A 154 1.80 14.92 -8.60
C SER A 154 1.91 13.68 -9.49
N ARG A 155 0.80 12.99 -9.78
CA ARG A 155 0.81 11.74 -10.56
C ARG A 155 -0.40 11.60 -11.47
N TYR A 156 -1.58 11.70 -10.90
CA TYR A 156 -2.84 11.58 -11.63
C TYR A 156 -3.94 12.32 -10.88
N THR A 157 -5.03 12.55 -11.60
CA THR A 157 -6.27 13.14 -11.12
C THR A 157 -7.42 12.23 -11.53
N LEU A 158 -8.37 11.97 -10.64
CA LEU A 158 -9.58 11.24 -10.98
C LEU A 158 -10.72 12.22 -11.22
N LEU A 159 -11.51 11.96 -12.24
CA LEU A 159 -12.59 12.83 -12.70
C LEU A 159 -13.88 12.04 -12.76
N TYR A 160 -14.95 12.59 -12.21
CA TYR A 160 -16.29 12.04 -12.35
C TYR A 160 -17.01 12.77 -13.49
N MET A 161 -17.34 12.02 -14.54
CA MET A 161 -18.14 12.49 -15.67
C MET A 161 -19.60 12.09 -15.44
N PRO A 162 -20.53 13.05 -15.36
CA PRO A 162 -21.91 12.74 -15.06
C PRO A 162 -22.65 12.10 -16.24
N GLU A 163 -22.29 12.47 -17.47
CA GLU A 163 -22.96 11.99 -18.70
C GLU A 163 -22.87 10.46 -18.86
N GLU A 164 -21.70 9.89 -18.57
CA GLU A 164 -21.48 8.43 -18.61
C GLU A 164 -21.51 7.78 -17.21
N GLN A 165 -21.78 8.54 -16.14
CA GLN A 165 -21.68 8.11 -14.73
C GLN A 165 -20.37 7.35 -14.42
N LYS A 166 -19.27 7.85 -14.97
CA LYS A 166 -17.99 7.13 -15.03
C LYS A 166 -16.88 7.92 -14.39
N ILE A 167 -15.96 7.20 -13.75
CA ILE A 167 -14.72 7.77 -13.23
C ILE A 167 -13.61 7.54 -14.26
N VAL A 168 -13.01 8.63 -14.71
CA VAL A 168 -11.88 8.63 -15.63
C VAL A 168 -10.62 9.08 -14.90
N CYS A 169 -9.50 8.44 -15.21
CA CYS A 169 -8.21 8.80 -14.66
C CYS A 169 -7.43 9.68 -15.66
N PHE A 170 -7.07 10.87 -15.25
CA PHE A 170 -6.18 11.75 -15.99
C PHE A 170 -4.75 11.60 -15.48
N ALA A 171 -3.82 11.20 -16.35
CA ALA A 171 -2.40 11.18 -16.04
C ALA A 171 -1.74 12.49 -16.52
N HIS A 172 -0.98 13.16 -15.66
CA HIS A 172 -0.33 14.43 -16.00
C HIS A 172 0.84 14.26 -16.98
N ALA A 173 1.46 13.08 -16.98
CA ALA A 173 2.53 12.72 -17.90
C ALA A 173 2.34 11.32 -18.50
N THR A 174 2.95 11.06 -19.65
CA THR A 174 2.86 9.77 -20.36
C THR A 174 3.42 8.61 -19.54
N ASN A 175 4.47 8.82 -18.75
CA ASN A 175 5.05 7.83 -17.84
C ASN A 175 4.17 7.53 -16.61
N GLN A 176 3.15 8.35 -16.33
CA GLN A 176 2.23 8.18 -15.20
C GLN A 176 0.97 7.39 -15.57
N ARG A 177 0.76 7.05 -16.85
CA ARG A 177 -0.35 6.21 -17.30
C ARG A 177 -0.44 4.86 -16.58
N GLN A 178 0.71 4.33 -16.14
CA GLN A 178 0.78 3.08 -15.37
C GLN A 178 -0.04 3.10 -14.07
N TYR A 179 -0.26 4.26 -13.47
CA TYR A 179 -1.05 4.38 -12.25
C TYR A 179 -2.55 4.25 -12.54
N CYS A 180 -3.02 4.85 -13.64
CA CYS A 180 -4.40 4.71 -14.11
C CYS A 180 -4.72 3.27 -14.53
N THR A 181 -3.82 2.63 -15.29
CA THR A 181 -4.02 1.24 -15.75
C THR A 181 -3.94 0.24 -14.61
N ALA A 182 -3.09 0.48 -13.59
CA ALA A 182 -3.05 -0.38 -12.39
C ALA A 182 -4.35 -0.36 -11.58
N ALA A 183 -5.12 0.72 -11.66
CA ALA A 183 -6.45 0.81 -11.05
C ALA A 183 -7.56 0.19 -11.92
N GLY A 184 -7.28 -0.12 -13.19
CA GLY A 184 -8.29 -0.61 -14.13
C GLY A 184 -9.29 0.48 -14.55
N LEU A 185 -8.93 1.76 -14.39
CA LEU A 185 -9.74 2.87 -14.85
C LEU A 185 -9.39 3.21 -16.29
N GLU A 186 -10.38 3.67 -17.05
CA GLU A 186 -10.12 4.30 -18.33
C GLU A 186 -9.36 5.61 -18.14
N PHE A 187 -8.44 5.87 -19.06
CA PHE A 187 -7.56 7.03 -18.98
C PHE A 187 -7.77 7.98 -20.14
N THR A 188 -7.73 9.28 -19.85
CA THR A 188 -7.63 10.34 -20.87
C THR A 188 -6.31 11.09 -20.68
N THR A 189 -5.71 11.52 -21.78
CA THR A 189 -4.50 12.34 -21.77
C THR A 189 -4.70 13.74 -22.29
N ASN A 190 -5.93 14.07 -22.71
CA ASN A 190 -6.27 15.42 -23.13
C ASN A 190 -7.00 16.10 -21.97
N SER A 191 -6.41 17.18 -21.45
CA SER A 191 -7.20 18.25 -20.87
C SER A 191 -7.94 18.87 -22.05
N TYR A 192 -9.22 18.55 -22.20
CA TYR A 192 -10.06 19.17 -23.23
C TYR A 192 -10.16 20.68 -22.99
#